data_AF-A0A7C7R1E4-F1
#
_entry.id   AF-A0A7C7R1E4-F1
#
_cell.length_a   1.000
_cell.length_b   1.000
_cell.length_c   1.000
_cell.angle_alpha   90.00
_cell.angle_beta   90.00
_cell.angle_gamma   90.00
#
_symmetry.space_group_name_H-M   'P 1'
#
loop_
_entity.id
_entity.type
_entity.pdbx_description
1 polymer ?
#
loop_
_entity_poly.entity_id
_entity_poly.type
_entity_poly.pdbx_seq_one_letter_code
_entity_poly.pdbx_strand_id
1 'polypeptide(L)'
;MTPRAISTIRPPAEVARHLPDAPCHLIGRSFGATLALRIALDQPARIMSLTLCEPVLFCASNGPGRAAHDGHSAGLPRALAGGDTAAAARIFLDLWGTQSFDDSPERHRTYIT
;
A
#
# COMPACT_ATOMS: atom_id res chain seq x y z
N MET A 1 -3.87 -5.80 -22.47
CA MET A 1 -4.31 -4.87 -21.40
C MET A 1 -3.11 -4.10 -20.90
N THR A 2 -3.01 -2.80 -21.19
CA THR A 2 -1.95 -1.95 -20.65
C THR A 2 -2.13 -1.77 -19.14
N PRO A 3 -1.12 -2.06 -18.30
CA PRO A 3 -1.23 -1.98 -16.84
C PRO A 3 -1.13 -0.52 -16.39
N ARG A 4 -2.18 0.29 -16.64
CA ARG A 4 -2.21 1.72 -16.28
C ARG A 4 -2.07 1.97 -14.77
N ALA A 5 -2.44 1.02 -13.93
CA ALA A 5 -2.53 1.25 -12.49
C ALA A 5 -1.22 1.06 -11.70
N ILE A 6 -0.25 0.29 -12.21
CA ILE A 6 1.12 0.28 -11.65
C ILE A 6 1.88 1.55 -12.06
N SER A 7 1.50 2.17 -13.18
CA SER A 7 2.15 3.40 -13.67
C SER A 7 1.92 4.63 -12.79
N THR A 8 0.88 4.64 -11.96
CA THR A 8 0.56 5.74 -11.04
C THR A 8 1.29 5.65 -9.71
N ILE A 9 1.78 4.46 -9.33
CA ILE A 9 2.69 4.33 -8.20
C ILE A 9 4.06 4.73 -8.71
N ARG A 10 4.43 5.98 -8.49
CA ARG A 10 5.82 6.42 -8.60
C ARG A 10 6.42 6.25 -7.21
N PRO A 11 7.26 5.23 -6.94
CA PRO A 11 8.10 5.27 -5.76
C PRO A 11 8.81 6.61 -5.82
N PRO A 12 8.82 7.41 -4.73
CA PRO A 12 9.69 8.56 -4.69
C PRO A 12 11.06 8.08 -5.14
N ALA A 13 11.67 8.73 -6.15
CA ALA A 13 12.98 8.33 -6.68
C ALA A 13 14.03 8.15 -5.55
N GLU A 14 13.77 8.81 -4.43
CA GLU A 14 14.39 8.64 -3.12
C GLU A 14 14.55 7.18 -2.66
N VAL A 15 13.53 6.32 -2.76
CA VAL A 15 13.62 4.95 -2.22
C VAL A 15 14.68 4.13 -2.96
N ALA A 16 14.77 4.26 -4.27
CA ALA A 16 15.74 3.53 -5.09
C ALA A 16 17.20 4.00 -4.89
N ARG A 17 17.41 5.20 -4.30
CA ARG A 17 18.74 5.71 -3.95
C ARG A 17 19.36 4.99 -2.75
N HIS A 18 18.54 4.34 -1.93
CA HIS A 18 19.02 3.55 -0.80
C HIS A 18 19.47 2.14 -1.20
N LEU A 19 19.29 1.76 -2.47
CA LEU A 19 19.82 0.50 -2.97
C LEU A 19 21.34 0.59 -3.14
N PRO A 20 22.08 -0.50 -2.87
CA PRO A 20 23.52 -0.56 -3.10
C PRO A 20 23.86 -0.34 -4.58
N ASP A 21 25.08 0.10 -4.85
CA ASP A 21 25.56 0.30 -6.24
C ASP A 21 25.60 -1.01 -7.02
N ALA A 22 25.94 -2.11 -6.34
CA ALA A 22 25.91 -3.46 -6.91
C ALA A 22 24.48 -4.03 -6.96
N PRO A 23 24.16 -4.93 -7.91
CA PRO A 23 22.87 -5.61 -7.93
C PRO A 23 22.55 -6.33 -6.62
N CYS A 24 21.29 -6.33 -6.19
CA CYS A 24 20.88 -6.88 -4.89
C CYS A 24 19.57 -7.66 -4.94
N HIS A 25 19.31 -8.44 -3.88
CA HIS A 25 18.00 -9.06 -3.64
C HIS A 25 17.06 -8.04 -2.97
N LEU A 26 15.82 -7.96 -3.43
CA LEU A 26 14.84 -7.00 -2.92
C LEU A 26 13.61 -7.73 -2.37
N ILE A 27 13.28 -7.45 -1.11
CA ILE A 27 12.12 -8.00 -0.43
C ILE A 27 11.21 -6.83 -0.05
N GLY A 28 9.93 -6.92 -0.44
CA GLY A 28 8.92 -5.96 -0.03
C GLY A 28 7.73 -6.66 0.62
N ARG A 29 7.18 -6.04 1.65
CA ARG A 29 5.97 -6.50 2.37
C ARG A 29 4.88 -5.44 2.31
N SER A 30 3.63 -5.85 2.11
CA SER A 30 2.47 -4.95 2.06
C SER A 30 2.69 -3.84 1.02
N PHE A 31 2.52 -2.57 1.37
CA PHE A 31 2.82 -1.44 0.48
C PHE A 31 4.28 -1.44 -0.02
N GLY A 32 5.22 -1.88 0.80
CA GLY A 32 6.63 -2.03 0.42
C GLY A 32 6.83 -3.05 -0.71
N ALA A 33 5.97 -4.07 -0.83
CA ALA A 33 6.00 -5.00 -1.96
C ALA A 33 5.59 -4.32 -3.28
N THR A 34 4.59 -3.42 -3.21
CA THR A 34 4.18 -2.61 -4.35
C THR A 34 5.30 -1.66 -4.81
N LEU A 35 6.03 -1.06 -3.86
CA LEU A 35 7.23 -0.26 -4.17
C LEU A 35 8.37 -1.11 -4.76
N ALA A 36 8.64 -2.27 -4.16
CA ALA A 36 9.69 -3.18 -4.62
C ALA A 36 9.45 -3.66 -6.06
N LEU A 37 8.19 -4.03 -6.38
CA LEU A 37 7.80 -4.38 -7.74
C LEU A 37 8.05 -3.21 -8.70
N ARG A 38 7.70 -1.99 -8.30
CA ARG A 38 7.90 -0.82 -9.15
C ARG A 38 9.37 -0.50 -9.38
N ILE A 39 10.22 -0.60 -8.35
CA ILE A 39 11.67 -0.46 -8.49
C ILE A 39 12.25 -1.51 -9.44
N ALA A 40 11.83 -2.77 -9.32
CA ALA A 40 12.28 -3.83 -10.21
C ALA A 40 11.86 -3.62 -11.67
N LEU A 41 10.70 -3.02 -11.91
CA LEU A 41 10.25 -2.64 -13.25
C LEU A 41 11.07 -1.48 -13.84
N ASP A 42 11.43 -0.50 -13.02
CA ASP A 42 12.19 0.69 -13.46
C ASP A 42 13.70 0.41 -13.62
N GLN A 43 14.27 -0.51 -12.82
CA GLN A 43 15.71 -0.78 -12.76
C GLN A 43 16.03 -2.30 -12.70
N PRO A 44 15.57 -3.12 -13.67
CA PRO A 44 15.65 -4.58 -13.58
C PRO A 44 17.09 -5.10 -13.44
N ALA A 45 18.08 -4.44 -14.05
CA ALA A 45 19.49 -4.84 -13.97
C ALA A 45 20.11 -4.72 -12.56
N ARG A 46 19.49 -3.95 -11.66
CA ARG A 46 19.94 -3.79 -10.27
C ARG A 46 19.34 -4.84 -9.32
N ILE A 47 18.38 -5.65 -9.78
CA ILE A 47 17.64 -6.57 -8.92
C ILE A 47 17.98 -8.02 -9.30
N MET A 48 18.70 -8.72 -8.42
CA MET A 48 19.06 -10.13 -8.58
C MET A 48 17.88 -11.07 -8.32
N SER A 49 17.05 -10.77 -7.32
CA SER A 49 15.78 -11.45 -7.09
C SER A 49 14.78 -10.52 -6.40
N LEU A 50 13.50 -10.84 -6.55
CA LEU A 50 12.39 -10.08 -5.98
C LEU A 50 11.48 -11.00 -5.17
N THR A 51 11.27 -10.69 -3.90
CA THR A 51 10.27 -11.36 -3.05
C THR A 51 9.18 -10.37 -2.69
N LEU A 52 7.93 -10.73 -3.01
CA LEU A 52 6.74 -9.92 -2.73
C LEU A 52 5.89 -10.63 -1.68
N CYS A 53 5.85 -10.09 -0.48
CA CYS A 53 4.97 -10.55 0.58
C CYS A 53 3.69 -9.70 0.57
N GLU A 54 2.54 -10.35 0.40
CA GLU A 54 1.21 -9.72 0.51
C GLU A 54 1.10 -8.37 -0.23
N PRO A 55 1.40 -8.32 -1.54
CA PRO A 55 1.48 -7.06 -2.25
C PRO A 55 0.11 -6.39 -2.42
N VAL A 56 0.06 -5.10 -2.10
CA VAL A 56 -1.15 -4.27 -2.18
C VAL A 56 -1.36 -3.85 -3.64
N LEU A 57 -1.89 -4.77 -4.46
CA LEU A 57 -2.09 -4.61 -5.91
C LEU A 57 -3.57 -4.74 -6.32
N PHE A 58 -4.47 -4.01 -5.65
CA PHE A 58 -5.91 -4.07 -5.90
C PHE A 58 -6.29 -3.83 -7.37
N CYS A 59 -5.51 -3.03 -8.08
CA CYS A 59 -5.73 -2.76 -9.48
C CYS A 59 -5.62 -3.98 -10.40
N ALA A 60 -4.93 -5.03 -9.96
CA ALA A 60 -4.84 -6.30 -10.68
C ALA A 60 -5.96 -7.27 -10.26
N SER A 61 -6.73 -6.95 -9.22
CA SER A 61 -7.80 -7.82 -8.71
C SER A 61 -9.07 -7.69 -9.54
N ASN A 62 -9.53 -8.82 -10.08
CA ASN A 62 -10.79 -9.02 -10.78
C ASN A 62 -11.64 -10.16 -10.16
N GLY A 63 -11.28 -10.62 -8.96
CA GLY A 63 -11.96 -11.71 -8.26
C GLY A 63 -13.26 -11.27 -7.56
N PRO A 64 -14.05 -12.23 -7.05
CA PRO A 64 -15.37 -11.98 -6.46
C PRO A 64 -15.32 -11.05 -5.22
N GLY A 65 -14.20 -10.99 -4.50
CA GLY A 65 -14.01 -10.11 -3.34
C GLY A 65 -13.87 -8.62 -3.69
N ARG A 66 -13.69 -8.26 -4.97
CA ARG A 66 -13.41 -6.88 -5.38
C ARG A 66 -14.53 -5.91 -5.02
N ALA A 67 -15.79 -6.27 -5.29
CA ALA A 67 -16.92 -5.40 -5.03
C ALA A 67 -17.11 -5.14 -3.52
N ALA A 68 -16.92 -6.17 -2.70
CA ALA A 68 -16.99 -6.04 -1.24
C ALA A 68 -15.89 -5.13 -0.69
N HIS A 69 -14.66 -5.30 -1.17
CA HIS A 69 -13.53 -4.43 -0.80
C HIS A 69 -13.76 -2.97 -1.21
N ASP A 70 -14.22 -2.73 -2.45
CA ASP A 70 -14.50 -1.39 -2.95
C ASP A 70 -15.64 -0.72 -2.16
N GLY A 71 -16.68 -1.49 -1.82
CA GLY A 71 -17.79 -1.01 -1.00
C GLY A 71 -17.36 -0.60 0.40
N HIS A 72 -16.55 -1.43 1.07
CA HIS A 72 -16.03 -1.10 2.41
C HIS A 72 -15.11 0.13 2.37
N SER A 73 -14.26 0.24 1.34
CA SER A 73 -13.29 1.33 1.21
C SER A 73 -13.89 2.65 0.67
N ALA A 74 -15.14 2.65 0.21
CA ALA A 74 -15.74 3.75 -0.55
C ALA A 74 -15.75 5.10 0.21
N GLY A 75 -15.85 5.05 1.54
CA GLY A 75 -15.85 6.24 2.39
C GLY A 75 -14.47 6.86 2.61
N LEU A 76 -13.39 6.09 2.44
CA LEU A 76 -12.04 6.51 2.81
C LEU A 76 -11.55 7.75 2.05
N PRO A 77 -11.69 7.86 0.72
CA PRO A 77 -11.26 9.06 -0.01
C PRO A 77 -11.99 10.32 0.44
N ARG A 78 -13.29 10.22 0.77
CA ARG A 78 -14.08 11.35 1.25
C ARG A 78 -13.65 11.80 2.64
N ALA A 79 -13.42 10.86 3.56
CA ALA A 79 -12.93 11.16 4.91
C ALA A 79 -11.57 11.87 4.87
N LEU A 80 -10.63 11.35 4.07
CA LEU A 80 -9.32 11.96 3.87
C LEU A 80 -9.41 13.36 3.25
N ALA A 81 -10.20 13.53 2.20
CA ALA A 81 -10.39 14.84 1.56
C ALA A 81 -11.06 15.87 2.48
N GLY A 82 -11.91 15.41 3.41
CA GLY A 82 -12.55 16.24 4.42
C GLY A 82 -11.70 16.51 5.66
N GLY A 83 -10.51 15.92 5.79
CA GLY A 83 -9.67 16.03 6.99
C GLY A 83 -10.18 15.25 8.20
N ASP A 84 -11.16 14.35 8.03
CA ASP A 84 -11.68 13.51 9.10
C ASP A 84 -10.79 12.27 9.27
N THR A 85 -9.66 12.48 9.95
CA THR A 85 -8.65 11.46 10.21
C THR A 85 -9.20 10.31 11.05
N ALA A 86 -10.14 10.58 11.96
CA ALA A 86 -10.80 9.56 12.78
C ALA A 86 -11.71 8.65 11.95
N ALA A 87 -12.55 9.20 11.06
CA ALA A 87 -13.35 8.39 10.15
C ALA A 87 -12.48 7.59 9.17
N ALA A 88 -11.41 8.19 8.65
CA ALA A 88 -10.45 7.48 7.81
C ALA A 88 -9.79 6.31 8.56
N ALA A 89 -9.41 6.53 9.83
CA ALA A 89 -8.80 5.51 10.68
C ALA A 89 -9.74 4.33 10.97
N ARG A 90 -11.03 4.59 11.25
CA ARG A 90 -12.05 3.53 11.41
C ARG A 90 -12.12 2.63 10.19
N ILE A 91 -12.33 3.22 9.01
CA ILE A 91 -12.45 2.48 7.75
C ILE A 91 -11.17 1.68 7.46
N PHE A 92 -10.01 2.27 7.72
CA PHE A 92 -8.73 1.60 7.48
C PHE A 92 -8.50 0.43 8.45
N LEU A 93 -8.72 0.62 9.74
CA LEU A 93 -8.49 -0.41 10.76
C LEU A 93 -9.52 -1.54 10.71
N ASP A 94 -10.75 -1.27 10.27
CA ASP A 94 -11.73 -2.34 10.05
C ASP A 94 -11.32 -3.29 8.91
N LEU A 95 -10.54 -2.81 7.94
CA LEU A 95 -9.99 -3.64 6.86
C LEU A 95 -8.65 -4.30 7.20
N TRP A 96 -7.76 -3.57 7.86
CA TRP A 96 -6.34 -3.93 7.97
C TRP A 96 -5.84 -4.06 9.41
N GLY A 97 -6.63 -3.60 10.37
CA GLY A 97 -6.31 -3.64 11.79
C GLY A 97 -6.61 -4.99 12.41
N THR A 98 -5.98 -5.25 13.55
CA THR A 98 -6.33 -6.38 14.42
C THR A 98 -7.50 -6.06 15.35
N GLN A 99 -7.91 -4.80 15.42
CA GLN A 99 -8.99 -4.28 16.26
C GLN A 99 -9.54 -2.98 15.66
N SER A 100 -10.74 -2.58 16.08
CA SER A 100 -11.36 -1.34 15.65
C SER A 100 -10.59 -0.11 16.17
N PHE A 101 -10.76 1.03 15.50
CA PHE A 101 -10.20 2.31 15.96
C PHE A 101 -10.71 2.66 17.36
N ASP A 102 -12.01 2.52 17.62
CA ASP A 102 -12.62 2.93 18.88
C ASP A 102 -12.19 2.05 20.07
N ASP A 103 -11.83 0.78 19.81
CA ASP A 103 -11.25 -0.12 20.80
C ASP A 103 -9.74 0.09 21.01
N SER A 104 -9.10 0.93 20.19
CA SER A 104 -7.67 1.19 20.26
C SER A 104 -7.30 2.01 21.51
N PRO A 105 -6.15 1.72 22.16
CA PRO A 105 -5.62 2.53 23.24
C PRO A 105 -5.60 4.02 22.89
N GLU A 106 -5.88 4.90 23.85
CA GLU A 106 -5.97 6.35 23.63
C GLU A 106 -4.74 6.91 22.91
N ARG A 107 -3.55 6.45 23.27
CA ARG A 107 -2.28 6.81 22.61
C ARG A 107 -2.26 6.52 21.10
N HIS A 108 -2.91 5.46 20.66
CA HIS A 108 -2.99 5.08 19.25
C HIS A 108 -4.02 5.92 18.53
N ARG A 109 -5.19 6.15 19.15
CA ARG A 109 -6.21 7.04 18.59
C ARG A 109 -5.64 8.45 18.38
N THR A 110 -4.96 9.00 19.38
CA THR A 110 -4.33 10.33 19.32
C THR A 110 -3.19 10.41 18.29
N TYR A 111 -2.41 9.36 18.11
CA TYR A 111 -1.31 9.37 17.12
C TYR A 111 -1.80 9.35 15.67
N ILE A 112 -2.95 8.70 15.43
CA ILE A 112 -3.50 8.52 14.08
C ILE A 112 -4.32 9.75 13.64
N THR A 113 -4.95 10.45 14.60
CA THR A 113 -5.85 11.59 14.31
C THR A 113 -5.17 12.94 14.42
#